data_AF-A0A349PHW8-F1
#
_entry.id   AF-A0A349PHW8-F1
#
_cell.length_a   1.000
_cell.length_b   1.000
_cell.length_c   1.000
_cell.angle_alpha   90.00
_cell.angle_beta   90.00
_cell.angle_gamma   90.00
#
_symmetry.space_group_name_H-M   'P 1'
#
loop_
_entity.id
_entity.type
_entity.pdbx_description
1 polymer ?
#
loop_
_entity_poly.entity_id
_entity_poly.type
_entity_poly.pdbx_seq_one_letter_code
_entity_poly.pdbx_strand_id
1 'polypeptide(L)'
;MHDFLLAKEIIDELKKIAVEKKIENIKKVSLGIGLISLAHDGHSEHTEDVSMENLEFGLKNISKNTPFENTEFEIKKTAGNSWKIISVKI
;
A
#
# COMPACT_ATOMS: atom_id res chain seq x y z
N MET A 1 -6.50 13.60 3.50
CA MET A 1 -5.91 12.36 4.06
C MET A 1 -6.22 11.19 3.13
N HIS A 2 -5.64 11.20 1.92
CA HIS A 2 -5.93 10.23 0.85
C HIS A 2 -5.00 9.00 0.94
N ASP A 3 -3.75 9.22 1.36
CA ASP A 3 -2.70 8.19 1.47
C ASP A 3 -3.02 7.11 2.50
N PHE A 4 -3.72 7.48 3.59
CA PHE A 4 -4.07 6.54 4.65
C PHE A 4 -5.17 5.55 4.23
N LEU A 5 -6.10 5.98 3.36
CA LEU A 5 -7.11 5.10 2.80
C LEU A 5 -6.46 4.05 1.91
N LEU A 6 -5.55 4.48 1.03
CA LEU A 6 -4.77 3.59 0.18
C LEU A 6 -3.96 2.58 1.00
N ALA A 7 -3.31 3.03 2.07
CA ALA A 7 -2.59 2.15 3.00
C ALA A 7 -3.52 1.07 3.60
N LYS A 8 -4.74 1.46 3.99
CA LYS A 8 -5.73 0.53 4.54
C LYS A 8 -6.15 -0.52 3.50
N GLU A 9 -6.41 -0.10 2.27
CA GLU A 9 -6.76 -1.01 1.17
C GLU A 9 -5.66 -2.03 0.90
N ILE A 10 -4.39 -1.59 0.87
CA ILE A 10 -3.23 -2.47 0.68
C ILE A 10 -3.12 -3.50 1.81
N ILE A 11 -3.30 -3.09 3.08
CA ILE A 11 -3.23 -4.02 4.21
C ILE A 11 -4.40 -5.00 4.20
N ASP A 12 -5.61 -4.57 3.80
CA ASP A 12 -6.76 -5.48 3.67
C ASP A 12 -6.54 -6.53 2.57
N GLU A 13 -5.97 -6.12 1.44
CA GLU A 13 -5.59 -7.00 0.34
C GLU A 13 -4.49 -7.99 0.79
N LEU A 14 -3.44 -7.51 1.47
CA LEU A 14 -2.43 -8.38 2.08
C LEU A 14 -3.02 -9.37 3.09
N LYS A 15 -4.02 -8.98 3.88
CA LYS A 15 -4.75 -9.91 4.77
C LYS A 15 -5.45 -11.00 3.98
N LYS A 16 -6.12 -10.65 2.88
CA LYS A 16 -6.78 -11.63 2.01
C LYS A 16 -5.76 -12.59 1.41
N ILE A 17 -4.68 -12.09 0.81
CA ILE A 17 -3.59 -12.95 0.30
C ILE A 17 -3.03 -13.84 1.40
N ALA A 18 -2.77 -13.29 2.59
CA ALA A 18 -2.22 -14.04 3.70
C ALA A 18 -3.15 -15.18 4.14
N VAL A 19 -4.46 -14.92 4.22
CA VAL A 19 -5.46 -15.94 4.54
C VAL A 19 -5.56 -16.99 3.43
N GLU A 20 -5.65 -16.55 2.17
CA GLU A 20 -5.79 -17.45 1.00
C GLU A 20 -4.56 -18.33 0.81
N LYS A 21 -3.36 -17.77 0.98
CA LYS A 21 -2.08 -18.49 0.84
C LYS A 21 -1.58 -19.13 2.15
N LYS A 22 -2.32 -18.99 3.25
CA LYS A 22 -1.91 -19.40 4.60
C LYS A 22 -0.51 -18.90 4.99
N ILE A 23 -0.24 -17.62 4.73
CA ILE A 23 1.01 -16.96 5.08
C ILE A 23 0.88 -16.38 6.48
N GLU A 24 1.63 -16.92 7.43
CA GLU A 24 1.58 -16.48 8.83
C GLU A 24 2.55 -15.33 9.13
N ASN A 25 3.65 -15.23 8.38
CA ASN A 25 4.71 -14.24 8.64
C ASN A 25 5.21 -13.65 7.33
N ILE A 26 4.90 -12.39 7.05
CA ILE A 26 5.45 -11.70 5.89
C ILE A 26 6.67 -10.89 6.34
N LYS A 27 7.84 -11.17 5.77
CA LYS A 27 9.07 -10.42 6.04
C LYS A 27 9.16 -9.15 5.21
N LYS A 28 8.75 -9.20 3.95
CA LYS A 28 8.85 -8.06 3.04
C LYS A 28 7.73 -8.06 2.02
N VAL A 29 7.17 -6.89 1.74
CA VAL A 29 6.19 -6.68 0.66
C VAL A 29 6.73 -5.59 -0.24
N SER A 30 6.87 -5.89 -1.54
CA SER A 30 7.15 -4.89 -2.56
C SER A 30 5.85 -4.41 -3.18
N LEU A 31 5.60 -3.11 -3.12
CA LEU A 31 4.41 -2.45 -3.65
C LEU A 31 4.80 -1.58 -4.84
N GLY A 32 4.06 -1.69 -5.93
CA GLY A 32 4.18 -0.82 -7.09
C GLY A 32 3.08 0.22 -7.05
N ILE A 33 3.44 1.49 -6.90
CA ILE A 33 2.50 2.61 -6.90
C ILE A 33 2.68 3.39 -8.20
N GLY A 34 1.61 3.45 -8.99
CA GLY A 34 1.54 4.26 -10.20
C GLY A 34 1.24 5.74 -9.92
N LEU A 35 0.98 6.50 -10.99
CA LEU A 35 0.35 7.80 -10.95
C LEU A 35 -1.12 7.64 -10.54
N ILE A 36 -1.36 7.57 -9.24
CA ILE A 36 -2.72 7.51 -8.70
C ILE A 36 -3.22 8.95 -8.56
N SER A 37 -3.93 9.43 -9.58
CA SER A 37 -4.74 10.64 -9.45
C SER A 37 -6.02 10.28 -8.70
N LEU A 38 -6.03 10.46 -7.38
CA LEU A 38 -7.26 10.38 -6.58
C LEU A 38 -8.11 11.61 -6.89
N ALA A 39 -8.82 11.58 -8.02
CA ALA A 39 -9.78 12.59 -8.40
C ALA A 39 -10.99 12.51 -7.46
N HIS A 40 -10.97 13.26 -6.37
CA HIS A 40 -12.19 13.61 -5.66
C HIS A 40 -12.71 14.93 -6.24
N ASP A 41 -13.93 14.84 -6.77
CA ASP A 41 -14.84 15.96 -6.98
C ASP A 41 -14.35 17.05 -7.96
N GLY A 42 -14.46 16.76 -9.26
CA GLY A 42 -14.79 17.75 -10.30
C GLY A 42 -13.88 18.97 -10.51
N HIS A 43 -12.77 19.11 -9.80
CA HIS A 43 -11.82 20.21 -9.93
C HIS A 43 -10.52 19.74 -10.56
N SER A 44 -10.17 20.41 -11.66
CA SER A 44 -8.93 20.22 -12.39
C SER A 44 -7.70 20.35 -11.49
N GLU A 45 -6.77 19.40 -11.69
CA GLU A 45 -5.32 19.64 -11.65
C GLU A 45 -4.61 19.80 -10.31
N HIS A 46 -5.03 19.11 -9.25
CA HIS A 46 -4.07 18.67 -8.24
C HIS A 46 -3.85 17.16 -8.38
N THR A 47 -2.82 16.78 -9.14
CA THR A 47 -2.18 15.48 -8.94
C THR A 47 -1.55 15.52 -7.55
N GLU A 48 -2.33 15.25 -6.50
CA GLU A 48 -1.76 14.93 -5.20
C GLU A 48 -0.95 13.65 -5.41
N ASP A 49 0.35 13.83 -5.67
CA ASP A 49 1.33 12.76 -5.77
C ASP A 49 1.25 12.02 -4.43
N VAL A 50 0.79 10.77 -4.45
CA VAL A 50 0.78 9.91 -3.26
C VAL A 50 2.17 9.97 -2.65
N SER A 51 2.25 10.54 -1.47
CA SER A 51 3.53 10.75 -0.82
C SER A 51 4.00 9.40 -0.32
N MET A 52 5.08 8.87 -0.90
CA MET A 52 5.59 7.55 -0.51
C MET A 52 5.85 7.47 0.99
N GLU A 53 6.33 8.57 1.58
CA GLU A 53 6.54 8.68 3.02
C GLU A 53 5.23 8.59 3.81
N ASN A 54 4.16 9.26 3.37
CA ASN A 54 2.85 9.16 4.02
C ASN A 54 2.23 7.78 3.86
N LEU A 55 2.39 7.15 2.68
CA LEU A 55 1.90 5.81 2.41
C LEU A 55 2.66 4.79 3.26
N GLU A 56 3.99 4.88 3.32
CA GLU A 56 4.82 4.03 4.18
C GLU A 56 4.46 4.21 5.66
N PHE A 57 4.30 5.45 6.10
CA PHE A 57 3.88 5.75 7.45
C PHE A 57 2.48 5.20 7.74
N GLY A 58 1.54 5.32 6.81
CA GLY A 58 0.20 4.74 6.89
C GLY A 58 0.25 3.22 7.00
N LEU A 59 0.99 2.55 6.10
CA LEU A 59 1.17 1.10 6.09
C LEU A 59 1.75 0.62 7.42
N LYS A 60 2.82 1.26 7.89
CA LYS A 60 3.48 0.93 9.17
C LYS A 60 2.57 1.14 10.37
N ASN A 61 1.71 2.17 10.36
CA ASN A 61 0.78 2.39 11.47
C ASN A 61 -0.41 1.43 11.45
N ILE A 62 -0.93 1.09 10.27
CA ILE A 62 -2.03 0.13 10.13
C ILE A 62 -1.55 -1.31 10.36
N SER A 63 -0.28 -1.60 10.04
CA SER A 63 0.32 -2.91 10.27
C SER A 63 0.69 -3.17 11.74
N LYS A 64 0.87 -2.13 12.56
CA LYS A 64 1.01 -2.28 14.02
C LYS A 64 -0.18 -3.05 14.58
N ASN A 65 0.06 -4.04 15.44
CA ASN A 65 -0.95 -4.95 15.97
C ASN A 65 -1.56 -5.92 14.93
N THR A 66 -0.88 -6.16 13.81
CA THR A 66 -1.24 -7.20 12.83
C THR A 66 -0.06 -8.16 12.62
N PRO A 67 -0.24 -9.34 12.00
CA PRO A 67 0.89 -10.22 11.63
C PRO A 67 1.90 -9.56 10.68
N PHE A 68 1.62 -8.35 10.16
CA PHE A 68 2.51 -7.58 9.30
C PHE A 68 3.30 -6.48 10.04
N GLU A 69 3.27 -6.45 11.37
CA GLU A 69 3.97 -5.42 12.16
C GLU A 69 5.48 -5.40 11.88
N ASN A 70 6.06 -6.58 11.66
CA ASN A 70 7.49 -6.76 11.36
C ASN A 70 7.78 -6.84 9.85
N THR A 71 6.80 -6.53 9.01
CA THR A 71 6.95 -6.56 7.55
C THR A 71 7.66 -5.30 7.06
N GLU A 72 8.71 -5.48 6.26
CA GLU A 72 9.33 -4.39 5.51
C GLU A 72 8.49 -4.07 4.27
N PHE A 73 7.98 -2.84 4.17
CA PHE A 73 7.25 -2.37 3.00
C PHE A 73 8.20 -1.62 2.07
N GLU A 74 8.40 -2.13 0.85
CA GLU A 74 9.20 -1.49 -0.18
C GLU A 74 8.28 -0.91 -1.25
N ILE A 75 8.13 0.41 -1.25
CA ILE A 75 7.28 1.13 -2.19
C ILE A 75 8.12 1.56 -3.40
N LYS A 76 7.70 1.17 -4.60
CA LYS A 76 8.34 1.53 -5.87
C LYS A 76 7.37 2.27 -6.77
N LYS A 77 7.83 3.38 -7.37
CA LYS A 77 7.10 4.03 -8.46
C LYS A 77 7.10 3.12 -9.70
N THR A 78 5.93 2.87 -10.25
CA THR A 78 5.76 2.08 -11.48
C THR A 78 5.00 2.89 -12.53
N ALA A 79 5.21 2.60 -13.82
CA ALA A 79 4.45 3.23 -14.89
C ALA A 79 3.03 2.64 -14.92
N GLY A 80 2.02 3.48 -14.70
CA GLY A 80 0.60 3.10 -14.68
C GLY A 80 -0.23 3.99 -13.76
N ASN A 81 -1.56 3.83 -13.76
CA ASN A 81 -2.48 4.67 -12.98
C ASN A 81 -3.10 3.91 -11.79
N SER A 82 -2.38 2.95 -11.22
CA SER A 82 -2.90 2.08 -10.15
C SER A 82 -1.79 1.57 -9.25
N TRP A 83 -2.16 1.02 -8.09
CA TRP A 83 -1.27 0.27 -7.22
C TRP A 83 -1.38 -1.24 -7.45
N LYS A 84 -0.30 -1.97 -7.14
CA LYS A 84 -0.30 -3.43 -7.11
C LYS A 84 0.76 -3.98 -6.16
N ILE A 85 0.53 -5.16 -5.61
CA ILE A 85 1.57 -5.91 -4.90
C ILE A 85 2.47 -6.57 -5.95
N ILE A 86 3.76 -6.19 -5.96
CA ILE A 86 4.77 -6.74 -6.88
C ILE A 86 5.22 -8.12 -6.38
N SER A 87 5.51 -8.22 -5.08
CA SER A 87 6.04 -9.44 -4.50
C SER A 87 5.83 -9.46 -2.99
N VAL A 88 5.68 -10.66 -2.44
CA VAL A 88 5.58 -10.93 -1.01
C VAL A 88 6.67 -11.93 -0.66
N LYS A 89 7.50 -11.58 0.31
CA LYS A 89 8.59 -12.40 0.84
C LYS A 89 8.26 -12.85 2.26
N ILE A 90 8.39 -14.16 2.47
CA ILE A 90 8.11 -14.90 3.70
C ILE A 90 9.42 -15.19 4.45
#